data_AF-A0A1T4JPB5-F1
#
_entry.id   AF-A0A1T4JPB5-F1
#
_cell.length_a   1.000
_cell.length_b   1.000
_cell.length_c   1.000
_cell.angle_alpha   90.00
_cell.angle_beta   90.00
_cell.angle_gamma   90.00
#
_symmetry.space_group_name_H-M   'P 1'
#
loop_
_entity.id
_entity.type
_entity.pdbx_description
1 polymer ?
#
loop_
_entity_poly.entity_id
_entity_poly.type
_entity_poly.pdbx_seq_one_letter_code
_entity_poly.pdbx_strand_id
1 'polypeptide(L)'
;MIVTEPIDIDLLTFIKTGKFDYIKIGQTKEWIINNFPDPDDTYADNYNSPIWFYGDIEFHFNDEEKLSLIYSDRIYTLSGGQSLRLYKWIFDKPKELTIQNVTKSLAKERIGYKLKYETLSNGFTSAAIEILESKVKMRFSLLESEEDYSEYLDRLANTDSNLFQLHSVSLITK
;
A
#
# COMPACT_ATOMS: atom_id res chain seq x y z
N MET A 1 -4.35 11.08 -25.77
CA MET A 1 -3.36 12.18 -25.68
C MET A 1 -2.22 11.58 -24.87
N ILE A 2 -1.05 11.32 -25.46
CA ILE A 2 0.03 10.66 -24.72
C ILE A 2 0.55 11.66 -23.69
N VAL A 3 0.39 11.37 -22.41
CA VAL A 3 0.95 12.19 -21.33
C VAL A 3 2.47 11.97 -21.38
N THR A 4 3.22 12.98 -21.81
CA THR A 4 4.67 12.86 -22.06
C THR A 4 5.54 13.08 -20.82
N GLU A 5 4.96 13.53 -19.72
CA GLU A 5 5.67 13.75 -18.45
C GLU A 5 5.04 12.90 -17.33
N PRO A 6 5.85 12.31 -16.44
CA PRO A 6 5.34 11.55 -15.30
C PRO A 6 4.42 12.41 -14.43
N ILE A 7 3.33 11.82 -13.94
CA ILE A 7 2.43 12.50 -13.00
C ILE A 7 3.03 12.49 -11.60
N ASP A 8 3.02 13.65 -10.96
CA ASP A 8 3.46 13.82 -9.58
C ASP A 8 2.41 13.27 -8.61
N ILE A 9 2.81 12.30 -7.77
CA ILE A 9 1.99 11.70 -6.74
C ILE A 9 2.58 12.00 -5.36
N ASP A 10 1.81 12.70 -4.53
CA ASP A 10 2.15 12.94 -3.13
C ASP A 10 1.55 11.85 -2.22
N LEU A 11 2.42 10.98 -1.70
CA LEU A 11 1.99 9.88 -0.84
C LEU A 11 1.48 10.36 0.53
N LEU A 12 1.94 11.50 1.06
CA LEU A 12 1.34 12.05 2.27
C LEU A 12 -0.10 12.50 2.00
N THR A 13 -0.33 13.17 0.87
CA THR A 13 -1.68 13.56 0.45
C THR A 13 -2.57 12.33 0.24
N PHE A 14 -2.06 11.28 -0.40
CA PHE A 14 -2.76 10.00 -0.55
C PHE A 14 -3.10 9.37 0.81
N ILE A 15 -2.14 9.23 1.73
CA ILE A 15 -2.40 8.71 3.07
C ILE A 15 -3.48 9.52 3.79
N LYS A 16 -3.44 10.85 3.72
CA LYS A 16 -4.38 11.74 4.43
C LYS A 16 -5.79 11.69 3.86
N THR A 17 -5.92 11.65 2.53
CA THR A 17 -7.19 11.96 1.86
C THR A 17 -7.73 10.81 1.01
N GLY A 18 -6.92 9.81 0.71
CA GLY A 18 -7.22 8.74 -0.25
C GLY A 18 -7.11 9.21 -1.70
N LYS A 19 -6.77 10.48 -1.94
CA LYS A 19 -6.60 11.05 -3.27
C LYS A 19 -5.27 10.58 -3.88
N PHE A 20 -5.35 9.76 -4.92
CA PHE A 20 -4.21 9.39 -5.75
C PHE A 20 -4.31 10.17 -7.06
N ASP A 21 -3.90 11.44 -7.01
CA ASP A 21 -4.21 12.43 -8.06
C ASP A 21 -5.72 12.46 -8.41
N TYR A 22 -6.13 12.26 -9.66
CA TYR A 22 -7.55 12.20 -10.05
C TYR A 22 -8.15 10.79 -9.96
N ILE A 23 -7.35 9.79 -9.58
CA ILE A 23 -7.79 8.41 -9.43
C ILE A 23 -8.62 8.24 -8.15
N LYS A 24 -9.75 7.55 -8.32
CA LYS A 24 -10.69 7.18 -7.27
C LYS A 24 -11.15 5.75 -7.47
N ILE A 25 -11.22 5.03 -6.37
CA ILE A 25 -11.91 3.74 -6.29
C ILE A 25 -13.32 3.86 -6.89
N GLY A 26 -13.71 2.89 -7.72
CA GLY A 26 -14.98 2.82 -8.44
C GLY A 26 -14.96 3.38 -9.87
N GLN A 27 -13.89 4.03 -10.30
CA GLN A 27 -13.72 4.45 -11.70
C GLN A 27 -13.53 3.25 -12.63
N THR A 28 -14.07 3.32 -13.85
CA THR A 28 -13.93 2.26 -14.85
C THR A 28 -12.54 2.28 -15.48
N LYS A 29 -12.05 1.12 -15.97
CA LYS A 29 -10.84 1.03 -16.80
C LYS A 29 -10.85 2.06 -17.94
N GLU A 30 -11.97 2.17 -18.65
CA GLU A 30 -12.15 3.12 -19.75
C GLU A 30 -11.94 4.57 -19.29
N TRP A 31 -12.46 4.96 -18.13
CA TRP A 31 -12.25 6.31 -17.61
C TRP A 31 -10.76 6.53 -17.32
N ILE A 32 -10.09 5.57 -16.69
CA ILE A 32 -8.67 5.69 -16.33
C ILE A 32 -7.79 5.82 -17.57
N ILE A 33 -7.95 4.95 -18.57
CA ILE A 33 -7.18 5.01 -19.83
C ILE A 33 -7.34 6.37 -20.53
N ASN A 34 -8.52 6.97 -20.45
CA ASN A 34 -8.78 8.26 -21.08
C ASN A 34 -8.28 9.48 -20.28
N ASN A 35 -7.97 9.33 -18.99
CA ASN A 35 -7.70 10.46 -18.08
C ASN A 35 -6.42 10.31 -17.26
N PHE A 36 -5.73 9.19 -17.36
CA PHE A 36 -4.51 8.87 -16.62
C PHE A 36 -3.49 8.22 -17.58
N PRO A 37 -2.18 8.25 -17.28
CA PRO A 37 -1.18 7.60 -18.10
C PRO A 37 -1.43 6.11 -18.24
N ASP A 38 -0.94 5.55 -19.34
CA ASP A 38 -0.91 4.11 -19.51
C ASP A 38 -0.04 3.48 -18.40
N PRO A 39 -0.41 2.28 -17.92
CA PRO A 39 0.42 1.56 -16.96
C PRO A 39 1.75 1.16 -17.60
N ASP A 40 2.80 1.08 -16.78
CA ASP A 40 4.12 0.62 -17.20
C ASP A 40 4.11 -0.87 -17.59
N ASP A 41 3.26 -1.67 -16.94
CA ASP A 41 3.08 -3.09 -17.22
C ASP A 41 1.65 -3.56 -16.86
N THR A 42 1.25 -4.70 -17.41
CA THR A 42 -0.02 -5.37 -17.08
C THR A 42 0.20 -6.85 -16.86
N TYR A 43 -0.30 -7.38 -15.75
CA TYR A 43 -0.30 -8.82 -15.50
C TYR A 43 -1.73 -9.36 -15.60
N ALA A 44 -1.94 -10.32 -16.49
CA ALA A 44 -3.19 -11.07 -16.53
C ALA A 44 -3.20 -12.09 -15.38
N ASP A 45 -3.94 -11.78 -14.33
CA ASP A 45 -4.38 -12.81 -13.38
C ASP A 45 -5.33 -13.79 -14.12
N ASN A 46 -5.38 -15.04 -13.67
CA ASN A 46 -6.31 -16.08 -14.10
C ASN A 46 -7.80 -15.68 -13.93
N TYR A 47 -8.09 -14.52 -13.33
CA TYR A 47 -9.42 -13.97 -13.04
C TYR A 47 -9.92 -12.89 -14.02
N ASN A 48 -9.49 -12.88 -15.29
CA ASN A 48 -10.02 -12.02 -16.37
C ASN A 48 -9.91 -10.49 -16.19
N SER A 49 -9.37 -9.99 -15.07
CA SER A 49 -9.10 -8.57 -14.85
C SER A 49 -7.59 -8.37 -14.67
N PRO A 50 -6.87 -7.83 -15.68
CA PRO A 50 -5.45 -7.59 -15.54
C PRO A 50 -5.16 -6.56 -14.44
N ILE A 51 -4.12 -6.83 -13.65
CA ILE A 51 -3.54 -5.88 -12.70
C ILE A 51 -2.70 -4.90 -13.52
N TRP A 52 -2.90 -3.61 -13.30
CA TRP A 52 -2.13 -2.55 -13.94
C TRP A 52 -1.04 -2.06 -12.99
N PHE A 53 0.19 -1.97 -13.49
CA PHE A 53 1.35 -1.55 -12.70
C PHE A 53 1.80 -0.17 -13.13
N TYR A 54 1.96 0.72 -12.14
CA TYR A 54 2.62 2.01 -12.26
C TYR A 54 3.88 1.95 -11.39
N GLY A 55 4.93 1.36 -11.95
CA GLY A 55 6.08 0.83 -11.22
C GLY A 55 5.65 -0.22 -10.20
N ASP A 56 5.78 0.12 -8.93
CA ASP A 56 5.48 -0.74 -7.79
C ASP A 56 4.07 -0.53 -7.22
N ILE A 57 3.25 0.32 -7.87
CA ILE A 57 1.87 0.61 -7.48
C ILE A 57 0.93 -0.19 -8.38
N GLU A 58 0.02 -0.93 -7.77
CA GLU A 58 -0.89 -1.83 -8.45
C GLU A 58 -2.31 -1.29 -8.42
N PHE A 59 -2.96 -1.28 -9.58
CA PHE A 59 -4.38 -1.02 -9.74
C PHE A 59 -5.08 -2.34 -10.06
N HIS A 60 -6.00 -2.72 -9.19
CA HIS A 60 -6.80 -3.94 -9.30
C HIS A 60 -8.24 -3.58 -9.66
N PHE A 61 -8.85 -4.41 -10.51
CA PHE A 61 -10.20 -4.18 -11.02
C PHE A 61 -11.13 -5.33 -10.65
N ASN A 62 -12.39 -5.02 -10.34
CA ASN A 62 -13.42 -6.03 -10.10
C ASN A 62 -14.01 -6.57 -11.43
N ASP A 63 -14.99 -7.47 -11.32
CA ASP A 63 -15.68 -8.08 -12.48
C ASP A 63 -16.48 -7.07 -13.33
N GLU A 64 -16.77 -5.88 -12.80
CA GLU A 64 -17.39 -4.76 -13.53
C GLU A 64 -16.36 -3.80 -14.14
N GLU A 65 -15.08 -4.19 -14.17
CA GLU A 65 -13.96 -3.39 -14.67
C GLU A 65 -13.78 -2.04 -13.96
N LYS A 66 -14.20 -1.97 -12.69
CA LYS A 66 -14.02 -0.81 -11.83
C LYS A 66 -12.83 -1.00 -10.91
N LEU A 67 -12.05 0.06 -10.74
CA LEU A 67 -10.91 0.10 -9.81
C LEU A 67 -11.41 -0.22 -8.40
N SER A 68 -10.97 -1.34 -7.85
CA SER A 68 -11.41 -1.87 -6.56
C SER A 68 -10.33 -1.76 -5.49
N LEU A 69 -9.06 -1.71 -5.89
CA LEU A 69 -7.93 -1.63 -5.00
C LEU A 69 -6.75 -0.87 -5.63
N ILE A 70 -6.15 0.03 -4.85
CA ILE A 70 -4.81 0.58 -5.08
C ILE A 70 -3.89 -0.06 -4.04
N TYR A 71 -2.80 -0.68 -4.47
CA TYR A 71 -1.95 -1.52 -3.62
C TYR A 71 -0.46 -1.32 -3.88
N SER A 72 0.35 -1.59 -2.86
CA SER A 72 1.77 -1.93 -3.03
C SER A 72 2.26 -2.72 -1.82
N ASP A 73 3.02 -3.78 -2.05
CA ASP A 73 3.86 -4.46 -1.05
C ASP A 73 5.37 -4.32 -1.30
N ARG A 74 5.76 -3.65 -2.38
CA ARG A 74 7.16 -3.36 -2.70
C ARG A 74 7.67 -2.14 -1.93
N ILE A 75 7.38 -2.08 -0.63
CA ILE A 75 7.66 -0.93 0.25
C ILE A 75 9.15 -0.55 0.26
N TYR A 76 10.05 -1.53 0.19
CA TYR A 76 11.49 -1.31 0.21
C TYR A 76 12.07 -0.73 -1.09
N THR A 77 11.42 -0.96 -2.22
CA THR A 77 11.87 -0.51 -3.55
C THR A 77 10.94 0.52 -4.18
N LEU A 78 9.88 0.91 -3.47
CA LEU A 78 8.71 1.64 -3.97
C LEU A 78 9.06 2.67 -5.04
N SER A 79 8.64 2.42 -6.26
CA SER A 79 8.85 3.27 -7.43
C SER A 79 7.54 3.55 -8.14
N GLY A 80 7.43 4.73 -8.77
CA GLY A 80 6.31 5.09 -9.63
C GLY A 80 6.51 4.68 -11.10
N GLY A 81 7.60 3.96 -11.39
CA GLY A 81 7.93 3.52 -12.75
C GLY A 81 8.29 4.69 -13.68
N GLN A 82 7.87 4.61 -14.94
CA GLN A 82 8.05 5.69 -15.90
C GLN A 82 6.87 6.67 -15.87
N SER A 83 5.68 6.18 -15.52
CA SER A 83 4.45 6.95 -15.57
C SER A 83 4.25 7.89 -14.36
N LEU A 84 4.85 7.62 -13.19
CA LEU A 84 4.63 8.40 -11.97
C LEU A 84 5.93 8.85 -11.30
N ARG A 85 5.93 10.07 -10.77
CA ARG A 85 6.96 10.57 -9.84
C ARG A 85 6.39 10.61 -8.43
N LEU A 86 6.98 9.84 -7.51
CA LEU A 86 6.48 9.73 -6.14
C LEU A 86 7.21 10.69 -5.19
N TYR A 87 6.44 11.54 -4.49
CA TYR A 87 6.88 12.20 -3.26
C TYR A 87 6.57 11.28 -2.08
N LYS A 88 7.61 10.61 -1.59
CA LYS A 88 7.46 9.38 -0.80
C LYS A 88 7.20 9.60 0.69
N TRP A 89 7.44 10.78 1.25
CA TRP A 89 7.23 11.04 2.69
C TRP A 89 7.96 10.00 3.57
N ILE A 90 7.24 9.22 4.38
CA ILE A 90 7.85 8.16 5.22
C ILE A 90 8.46 7.03 4.40
N PHE A 91 7.97 6.80 3.17
CA PHE A 91 8.44 5.73 2.30
C PHE A 91 9.85 5.95 1.73
N ASP A 92 10.46 7.13 1.94
CA ASP A 92 11.88 7.37 1.61
C ASP A 92 12.84 6.60 2.52
N LYS A 93 12.35 6.10 3.66
CA LYS A 93 13.16 5.41 4.67
C LYS A 93 12.54 4.07 5.05
N PRO A 94 12.48 3.08 4.13
CA PRO A 94 11.72 1.85 4.32
C PRO A 94 12.14 1.05 5.57
N LYS A 95 13.44 1.06 5.91
CA LYS A 95 13.97 0.38 7.12
C LYS A 95 13.46 0.98 8.44
N GLU A 96 12.96 2.22 8.42
CA GLU A 96 12.45 2.92 9.60
C GLU A 96 10.94 2.72 9.79
N LEU A 97 10.24 2.02 8.88
CA LEU A 97 8.77 1.90 8.84
C LEU A 97 8.22 0.87 9.84
N THR A 98 8.55 1.02 11.12
CA THR A 98 7.91 0.27 12.21
C THR A 98 6.58 0.90 12.61
N ILE A 99 5.70 0.15 13.28
CA ILE A 99 4.49 0.72 13.90
C ILE A 99 4.82 1.94 14.76
N GLN A 100 5.87 1.86 15.59
CA GLN A 100 6.29 2.96 16.46
C GLN A 100 6.63 4.24 15.67
N ASN A 101 7.39 4.12 14.59
CA ASN A 101 7.85 5.27 13.82
C ASN A 101 6.77 5.82 12.89
N VAL A 102 5.95 4.94 12.31
CA VAL A 102 4.80 5.35 11.49
C VAL A 102 3.80 6.10 12.36
N THR A 103 3.44 5.59 13.53
CA THR A 103 2.50 6.27 14.44
C THR A 103 3.02 7.62 14.93
N LYS A 104 4.34 7.76 15.21
CA LYS A 104 4.97 9.07 15.48
C LYS A 104 4.84 10.03 14.29
N SER A 105 5.04 9.54 13.07
CA SER A 105 4.93 10.35 11.85
C SER A 105 3.48 10.79 11.59
N LEU A 106 2.51 9.89 11.79
CA LEU A 106 1.08 10.21 11.73
C LEU A 106 0.69 11.26 12.77
N ALA A 107 1.19 11.14 14.01
CA ALA A 107 0.93 12.10 15.07
C ALA A 107 1.48 13.50 14.75
N LYS A 108 2.69 13.57 14.17
CA LYS A 108 3.30 14.84 13.71
C LYS A 108 2.42 15.55 12.66
N GLU A 109 1.83 14.77 11.75
CA GLU A 109 0.93 15.26 10.70
C GLU A 109 -0.54 15.40 11.16
N ARG A 110 -0.82 15.11 12.44
CA ARG A 110 -2.16 15.12 13.06
C ARG A 110 -3.17 14.21 12.32
N ILE A 111 -2.71 13.06 11.86
CA ILE A 111 -3.52 12.08 11.13
C ILE A 111 -4.13 11.08 12.12
N GLY A 112 -5.45 11.03 12.19
CA GLY A 112 -6.17 10.06 13.01
C GLY A 112 -6.18 8.66 12.38
N TYR A 113 -5.98 7.63 13.20
CA TYR A 113 -5.94 6.24 12.75
C TYR A 113 -6.55 5.27 13.78
N LYS A 114 -6.87 4.05 13.32
CA LYS A 114 -7.15 2.88 14.16
C LYS A 114 -6.01 1.88 13.99
N LEU A 115 -5.48 1.39 15.09
CA LEU A 115 -4.53 0.27 15.10
C LEU A 115 -5.27 -0.98 15.57
N LYS A 116 -5.13 -2.07 14.82
CA LYS A 116 -5.65 -3.39 15.16
C LYS A 116 -4.54 -4.42 15.04
N TYR A 117 -4.59 -5.41 15.92
CA TYR A 117 -3.76 -6.60 15.85
C TYR A 117 -4.64 -7.80 15.47
N GLU A 118 -4.13 -8.64 14.59
CA GLU A 118 -4.81 -9.84 14.12
C GLU A 118 -3.86 -11.02 14.25
N THR A 119 -4.26 -12.01 15.03
CA THR A 119 -3.58 -13.30 15.11
C THR A 119 -4.33 -14.30 14.23
N LEU A 120 -3.63 -14.80 13.21
CA LEU A 120 -4.14 -15.82 12.31
C LEU A 120 -4.13 -17.19 13.01
N SER A 121 -4.92 -18.13 12.48
CA SER A 121 -5.07 -19.48 13.05
C SER A 121 -3.76 -20.29 13.09
N ASN A 122 -2.77 -19.92 12.30
CA ASN A 122 -1.42 -20.49 12.30
C ASN A 122 -0.48 -19.84 13.35
N GLY A 123 -0.98 -18.88 14.15
CA GLY A 123 -0.21 -18.14 15.15
C GLY A 123 0.47 -16.88 14.62
N PHE A 124 0.44 -16.62 13.31
CA PHE A 124 1.02 -15.43 12.72
C PHE A 124 0.26 -14.19 13.18
N THR A 125 0.98 -13.24 13.80
CA THR A 125 0.39 -11.98 14.28
C THR A 125 0.80 -10.88 13.33
N SER A 126 -0.20 -10.16 12.84
CA SER A 126 -0.04 -8.96 12.04
C SER A 126 -0.71 -7.79 12.75
N ALA A 127 -0.39 -6.59 12.29
CA ALA A 127 -1.10 -5.39 12.69
C ALA A 127 -1.51 -4.57 11.47
N ALA A 128 -2.60 -3.83 11.60
CA ALA A 128 -3.08 -2.92 10.59
C ALA A 128 -3.34 -1.55 11.19
N ILE A 129 -2.76 -0.52 10.57
CA ILE A 129 -3.16 0.87 10.78
C ILE A 129 -4.14 1.24 9.67
N GLU A 130 -5.38 1.55 10.01
CA GLU A 130 -6.37 2.15 9.10
C GLU A 130 -6.47 3.64 9.37
N ILE A 131 -6.18 4.47 8.37
CA ILE A 131 -6.38 5.92 8.46
C ILE A 131 -7.87 6.23 8.50
N LEU A 132 -8.28 7.04 9.47
CA LEU A 132 -9.70 7.31 9.72
C LEU A 132 -10.38 8.04 8.57
N GLU A 133 -9.69 9.00 7.95
CA GLU A 133 -10.25 9.83 6.88
C GLU A 133 -10.26 9.07 5.55
N SER A 134 -9.06 8.72 5.05
CA SER A 134 -8.87 8.13 3.73
C SER A 134 -9.24 6.65 3.62
N LYS A 135 -9.31 5.94 4.75
CA LYS A 135 -9.42 4.47 4.81
C LYS A 135 -8.23 3.73 4.22
N VAL A 136 -7.12 4.43 3.93
CA VAL A 136 -5.86 3.79 3.56
C VAL A 136 -5.42 2.90 4.72
N LYS A 137 -5.03 1.66 4.39
CA LYS A 137 -4.55 0.66 5.34
C LYS A 137 -3.07 0.43 5.12
N MET A 138 -2.34 0.36 6.21
CA MET A 138 -0.93 0.00 6.27
C MET A 138 -0.82 -1.28 7.09
N ARG A 139 -0.26 -2.36 6.51
CA ARG A 139 -0.12 -3.65 7.17
C ARG A 139 1.32 -3.89 7.62
N PHE A 140 1.43 -4.39 8.85
CA PHE A 140 2.68 -4.61 9.53
C PHE A 140 2.77 -6.05 9.99
N SER A 141 3.97 -6.61 9.90
CA SER A 141 4.28 -7.93 10.41
C SER A 141 5.71 -7.97 10.90
N LEU A 142 6.05 -9.05 11.59
CA LEU A 142 7.46 -9.40 11.76
C LEU A 142 8.03 -9.74 10.37
N LEU A 143 9.23 -9.26 10.06
CA LEU A 143 9.89 -9.60 8.80
C LEU A 143 10.19 -11.10 8.78
N GLU A 144 9.88 -11.74 7.66
CA GLU A 144 10.33 -13.09 7.37
C GLU A 144 11.87 -13.13 7.43
N SER A 145 12.40 -14.16 8.08
CA SER A 145 13.82 -14.50 8.08
C SER A 145 13.95 -15.95 7.63
N GLU A 146 15.17 -16.37 7.29
CA GLU A 146 15.47 -17.76 6.91
C GLU A 146 15.42 -18.74 8.10
N GLU A 147 14.77 -18.37 9.21
CA GLU A 147 14.70 -19.17 10.43
C GLU A 147 13.67 -20.29 10.32
N ASP A 148 13.82 -21.33 11.15
CA ASP A 148 12.83 -22.41 11.23
C ASP A 148 11.48 -21.87 11.73
N TYR A 149 10.38 -22.48 11.30
CA TYR A 149 9.04 -22.08 11.70
C TYR A 149 8.85 -22.00 13.22
N SER A 150 9.47 -22.92 13.97
CA SER A 150 9.45 -22.90 15.44
C SER A 150 10.18 -21.69 16.03
N GLU A 151 11.36 -21.36 15.50
CA GLU A 151 12.13 -20.17 15.88
C GLU A 151 11.37 -18.88 15.53
N TYR A 152 10.66 -18.88 14.40
CA TYR A 152 9.79 -17.78 13.99
C TYR A 152 8.64 -17.54 14.97
N LEU A 153 7.94 -18.60 15.38
CA LEU A 153 6.86 -18.49 16.36
C LEU A 153 7.38 -18.00 17.71
N ASP A 154 8.54 -18.48 18.15
CA ASP A 154 9.18 -18.01 19.39
C ASP A 154 9.57 -16.54 19.29
N ARG A 155 10.18 -16.11 18.18
CA ARG A 155 10.51 -14.70 17.95
C ARG A 155 9.26 -13.83 17.92
N LEU A 156 8.20 -14.29 17.26
CA LEU A 156 6.92 -13.58 17.19
C LEU A 156 6.30 -13.39 18.58
N ALA A 157 6.34 -14.42 19.44
CA ALA A 157 5.82 -14.36 20.79
C ALA A 157 6.61 -13.40 21.71
N ASN A 158 7.88 -13.17 21.41
CA ASN A 158 8.80 -12.38 22.25
C ASN A 158 9.18 -11.01 21.67
N THR A 159 8.75 -10.69 20.45
CA THR A 159 9.05 -9.40 19.82
C THR A 159 8.04 -8.34 20.25
N ASP A 160 8.54 -7.14 20.61
CA ASP A 160 7.67 -5.97 20.78
C ASP A 160 6.97 -5.67 19.45
N SER A 161 5.65 -5.84 19.43
CA SER A 161 4.81 -5.59 18.25
C SER A 161 4.96 -4.17 17.69
N ASN A 162 5.41 -3.20 18.49
CA ASN A 162 5.72 -1.85 17.99
C ASN A 162 6.86 -1.81 16.96
N LEU A 163 7.65 -2.88 16.88
CA LEU A 163 8.75 -3.07 15.94
C LEU A 163 8.34 -3.80 14.66
N PHE A 164 7.08 -4.24 14.54
CA PHE A 164 6.58 -4.82 13.29
C PHE A 164 6.74 -3.82 12.15
N GLN A 165 7.21 -4.32 11.01
CA GLN A 165 7.63 -3.56 9.85
C GLN A 165 6.48 -3.47 8.84
N LEU A 166 6.35 -2.31 8.19
CA LEU A 166 5.39 -2.09 7.12
C LEU A 166 5.75 -2.99 5.94
N HIS A 167 4.82 -3.82 5.51
CA HIS A 167 5.00 -4.69 4.35
C HIS A 167 4.00 -4.40 3.24
N SER A 168 2.88 -3.71 3.50
CA SER A 168 2.01 -3.23 2.42
C SER A 168 1.17 -2.01 2.78
N VAL A 169 0.76 -1.29 1.73
CA VAL A 169 -0.19 -0.17 1.79
C VAL A 169 -1.32 -0.42 0.80
N SER A 170 -2.55 -0.09 1.19
CA SER A 170 -3.72 -0.31 0.34
C SER A 170 -4.86 0.68 0.55
N LEU A 171 -5.64 0.90 -0.50
CA LEU A 171 -6.94 1.55 -0.45
C LEU A 171 -7.95 0.67 -1.20
N ILE A 172 -9.00 0.22 -0.52
CA ILE A 172 -10.02 -0.70 -1.07
C ILE A 172 -11.41 -0.05 -1.10
N THR A 173 -12.26 -0.51 -2.02
CA THR A 173 -13.72 -0.28 -1.93
C THR A 173 -14.28 -0.96 -0.68
N LYS A 174 -15.31 -0.36 -0.08
CA LYS A 174 -16.15 -1.01 0.94
C LYS A 174 -17.26 -1.80 0.29
#